data_AF-A0ABD0NGH0-F1
#
_entry.id   AF-A0ABD0NGH0-F1
#
_cell.length_a   1.000
_cell.length_b   1.000
_cell.length_c   1.000
_cell.angle_alpha   90.00
_cell.angle_beta   90.00
_cell.angle_gamma   90.00
#
_symmetry.space_group_name_H-M   'P 1'
#
loop_
_entity.id
_entity.type
_entity.pdbx_description
1 polymer ?
#
loop_
_entity_poly.entity_id
_entity_poly.type
_entity_poly.pdbx_seq_one_letter_code
_entity_poly.pdbx_strand_id
1 'polypeptide(L)'
;MQWLFRDENQQTSTIATIKGGINKTYDGPDGIFKDSLELDTQTGNLKIKDSKFKHAGCYKVKIRSRKGDTNKISYFVIIGGESF
;
A
#
# COMPACT_ATOMS: atom_id res chain seq x y z
N MET A 1 8.18 -8.09 -3.08
CA MET A 1 7.61 -6.73 -3.20
C MET A 1 7.08 -6.31 -1.83
N GLN A 2 7.11 -5.01 -1.53
CA GLN A 2 6.58 -4.46 -0.27
C GLN A 2 5.89 -3.12 -0.53
N TRP A 3 4.65 -3.00 -0.09
CA TRP A 3 3.86 -1.77 -0.09
C TRP A 3 3.95 -1.09 1.27
N LEU A 4 4.19 0.22 1.21
CA LEU A 4 4.33 1.09 2.36
C LEU A 4 3.33 2.23 2.23
N PHE A 5 2.72 2.61 3.34
CA PHE A 5 1.89 3.79 3.45
C PHE A 5 2.55 4.76 4.41
N ARG A 6 2.51 6.05 4.07
CA ARG A 6 2.95 7.14 4.92
C ARG A 6 1.73 7.91 5.37
N ASP A 7 1.51 7.97 6.68
CA ASP A 7 0.45 8.76 7.29
C ASP A 7 0.87 10.23 7.46
N GLU A 8 -0.05 11.02 8.02
CA GLU A 8 0.13 12.45 8.29
C GLU A 8 1.32 12.77 9.22
N ASN A 9 1.63 11.89 10.17
CA ASN A 9 2.78 12.03 11.07
C ASN A 9 4.11 11.62 10.43
N GLN A 10 4.13 11.42 9.11
CA GLN A 10 5.29 10.95 8.33
C GLN A 10 5.78 9.54 8.71
N GLN A 11 5.05 8.81 9.56
CA GLN A 11 5.38 7.44 9.90
C GLN A 11 5.10 6.55 8.69
N THR A 12 6.04 5.66 8.39
CA THR A 12 5.93 4.77 7.23
C THR A 12 5.68 3.35 7.72
N SER A 13 4.50 2.82 7.42
CA SER A 13 4.05 1.50 7.84
C SER A 13 3.97 0.56 6.65
N THR A 14 4.27 -0.72 6.88
CA THR A 14 4.06 -1.76 5.85
C THR A 14 2.60 -2.15 5.84
N ILE A 15 1.99 -2.09 4.66
CA ILE A 15 0.56 -2.38 4.47
C ILE A 15 0.31 -3.63 3.63
N ALA A 16 1.29 -4.03 2.82
CA ALA A 16 1.25 -5.30 2.11
C ALA A 16 2.64 -5.80 1.73
N THR A 17 2.83 -7.12 1.63
CA THR A 17 4.07 -7.74 1.15
C THR A 17 3.79 -8.92 0.24
N ILE A 18 4.70 -9.16 -0.71
CA ILE A 18 4.81 -10.40 -1.48
C ILE A 18 6.22 -10.93 -1.27
N LYS A 19 6.35 -12.10 -0.66
CA LYS A 19 7.64 -12.76 -0.44
C LYS A 19 7.48 -14.26 -0.71
N GLY A 20 8.30 -14.80 -1.61
CA GLY A 20 8.26 -16.22 -1.95
C GLY A 20 6.91 -16.70 -2.50
N GLY A 21 6.20 -15.86 -3.25
CA GLY A 21 4.87 -16.20 -3.79
C GLY A 21 3.70 -16.03 -2.82
N ILE A 22 3.97 -15.69 -1.56
CA ILE A 22 2.93 -15.50 -0.53
C ILE A 22 2.65 -14.00 -0.38
N ASN A 23 1.38 -13.61 -0.46
CA ASN A 23 0.94 -12.27 -0.08
C ASN A 23 0.60 -12.19 1.41
N LYS A 24 0.79 -11.02 2.00
CA LYS A 24 0.25 -10.65 3.31
C LYS A 24 -0.17 -9.19 3.27
N THR A 25 -1.32 -8.88 3.82
CA THR A 25 -1.81 -7.52 4.06
C THR A 25 -1.75 -7.22 5.55
N TYR A 26 -1.74 -5.93 5.90
CA TYR A 26 -1.73 -5.45 7.27
C TYR A 26 -2.74 -4.32 7.40
N ASP A 27 -3.39 -4.26 8.57
CA ASP A 27 -4.43 -3.25 8.85
C ASP A 27 -3.87 -1.82 8.92
N GLY A 28 -2.54 -1.67 8.92
CA GLY A 28 -1.87 -0.37 8.97
C GLY A 28 -1.97 0.32 10.34
N PRO A 29 -1.53 1.57 10.43
CA PRO A 29 -1.70 2.36 11.65
C PRO A 29 -3.20 2.51 11.97
N ASP A 30 -3.58 2.42 13.24
CA ASP A 30 -4.97 2.59 13.72
C ASP A 30 -6.05 1.75 13.00
N GLY A 31 -5.64 0.66 12.34
CA GLY A 31 -6.55 -0.18 11.57
C GLY A 31 -7.15 0.52 10.35
N ILE A 32 -6.48 1.54 9.78
CA ILE A 32 -7.01 2.28 8.63
C ILE A 32 -7.32 1.38 7.43
N PHE A 33 -6.55 0.32 7.24
CA PHE A 33 -6.63 -0.63 6.13
C PHE A 33 -7.31 -1.96 6.49
N LYS A 34 -7.91 -2.04 7.68
CA LYS A 34 -8.59 -3.25 8.13
C LYS A 34 -9.65 -3.67 7.10
N ASP A 35 -9.54 -4.91 6.65
CA ASP A 35 -10.41 -5.55 5.66
C ASP A 35 -10.54 -4.84 4.29
N SER A 36 -9.70 -3.82 4.01
CA SER A 36 -9.81 -3.01 2.79
C SER A 36 -8.73 -3.28 1.75
N LEU A 37 -7.69 -4.07 2.07
CA LEU A 37 -6.59 -4.36 1.14
C LEU A 37 -6.73 -5.72 0.47
N GLU A 38 -6.51 -5.74 -0.83
CA GLU A 38 -6.31 -6.95 -1.62
C GLU A 38 -5.04 -6.82 -2.44
N LEU A 39 -4.18 -7.84 -2.39
CA LEU A 39 -2.88 -7.83 -3.03
C LEU A 39 -2.80 -8.98 -4.03
N ASP A 40 -2.70 -8.65 -5.31
CA ASP A 40 -2.53 -9.61 -6.38
C ASP A 40 -1.08 -10.15 -6.38
N THR A 41 -0.90 -11.45 -6.20
CA THR A 41 0.42 -12.09 -6.08
C THR A 41 1.18 -12.17 -7.40
N GLN A 42 0.48 -12.11 -8.54
CA GLN A 42 1.07 -12.26 -9.87
C GLN A 42 1.64 -10.95 -10.40
N THR A 43 0.88 -9.86 -10.27
CA THR A 43 1.21 -8.53 -10.77
C THR A 43 1.82 -7.62 -9.70
N GLY A 44 1.48 -7.88 -8.43
CA GLY A 44 1.83 -6.99 -7.32
C GLY A 44 0.89 -5.80 -7.14
N ASN A 45 -0.24 -5.79 -7.84
CA ASN A 45 -1.24 -4.74 -7.75
C ASN A 45 -1.88 -4.73 -6.36
N LEU A 46 -1.84 -3.57 -5.71
CA LEU A 46 -2.54 -3.32 -4.46
C LEU A 46 -3.88 -2.64 -4.78
N LYS A 47 -4.97 -3.31 -4.41
CA LYS A 47 -6.32 -2.78 -4.52
C LYS A 47 -6.83 -2.38 -3.14
N ILE A 48 -7.37 -1.17 -3.04
CA ILE A 48 -8.03 -0.65 -1.85
C ILE A 48 -9.55 -0.71 -2.11
N LYS A 49 -10.26 -1.56 -1.39
CA LYS A 49 -11.71 -1.67 -1.41
C LYS A 49 -12.33 -0.57 -0.56
N ASP A 50 -13.54 -0.13 -0.92
CA ASP A 50 -14.32 0.83 -0.15
C ASP A 50 -13.49 2.06 0.28
N SER A 51 -12.86 2.71 -0.71
CA SER A 51 -11.92 3.80 -0.48
C SER A 51 -12.58 4.97 0.26
N LYS A 52 -12.01 5.35 1.41
CA LYS A 52 -12.46 6.47 2.25
C LYS A 52 -11.38 7.54 2.27
N PHE A 53 -11.74 8.77 2.63
CA PHE A 53 -10.78 9.89 2.74
C PHE A 53 -9.52 9.55 3.56
N LYS A 54 -9.64 8.74 4.62
CA LYS A 54 -8.50 8.27 5.43
C LYS A 54 -7.47 7.40 4.68
N HIS A 55 -7.81 6.88 3.50
CA HIS A 55 -6.89 6.13 2.64
C HIS A 55 -6.12 7.06 1.68
N ALA A 56 -6.40 8.37 1.65
CA ALA A 56 -5.57 9.31 0.91
C ALA A 56 -4.18 9.40 1.57
N GLY A 57 -3.14 9.61 0.76
CA GLY A 57 -1.77 9.72 1.27
C GLY A 57 -0.70 9.23 0.31
N CYS A 58 0.52 9.08 0.83
CA CYS A 58 1.68 8.68 0.06
C CYS A 58 1.93 7.18 0.19
N TYR A 59 1.83 6.49 -0.94
CA TYR A 59 2.10 5.07 -1.08
C TYR A 59 3.46 4.86 -1.71
N LYS A 60 4.20 3.86 -1.24
CA LYS A 60 5.51 3.52 -1.80
C LYS A 60 5.63 2.03 -1.98
N VAL A 61 5.97 1.59 -3.19
CA VAL A 61 6.28 0.20 -3.48
C VAL A 61 7.79 0.01 -3.57
N LYS A 62 8.30 -1.00 -2.87
CA LYS A 62 9.68 -1.49 -2.96
C LYS A 62 9.70 -2.83 -3.69
N ILE A 63 10.44 -2.89 -4.79
CA ILE A 63 10.63 -4.09 -5.59
C ILE A 63 12.09 -4.50 -5.51
N ARG A 64 12.36 -5.59 -4.80
CA ARG A 64 13.70 -6.16 -4.68
C ARG A 64 13.89 -7.23 -5.76
N SER A 65 14.93 -7.09 -6.57
CA SER A 65 15.34 -8.09 -7.56
C SER A 65 16.12 -9.22 -6.88
N ARG A 66 16.24 -10.37 -7.56
CA ARG A 66 17.10 -11.47 -7.08
C ARG A 66 18.58 -11.07 -6.98
N LYS A 67 19.01 -10.12 -7.82
CA LYS A 67 20.38 -9.61 -7.87
C LYS A 67 20.71 -8.66 -6.70
N GLY A 68 19.70 -8.26 -5.92
CA GLY A 68 19.85 -7.40 -4.74
C GLY A 68 19.45 -5.94 -4.99
N ASP A 69 19.25 -5.54 -6.24
CA ASP A 69 18.76 -4.20 -6.59
C ASP A 69 17.38 -3.95 -6.00
N THR A 70 17.16 -2.72 -5.54
CA THR A 70 15.86 -2.30 -4.98
C THR A 70 15.33 -1.10 -5.74
N ASN A 71 14.28 -1.32 -6.52
CA ASN A 71 13.52 -0.25 -7.16
C ASN A 71 12.44 0.28 -6.20
N LYS A 72 12.20 1.58 -6.25
CA LYS A 72 11.22 2.27 -5.41
C LYS A 72 10.36 3.17 -6.28
N ILE A 73 9.05 3.02 -6.19
CA ILE A 73 8.08 3.89 -6.86
C ILE A 73 7.18 4.48 -5.78
N SER A 74 6.85 5.77 -5.90
CA SER A 74 5.97 6.47 -4.97
C SER A 74 4.74 6.97 -5.72
N TYR A 75 3.57 6.82 -5.11
CA TYR A 75 2.28 7.26 -5.59
C TYR A 75 1.65 8.18 -4.56
N PHE A 76 1.13 9.32 -4.99
CA PHE A 76 0.34 10.20 -4.13
C PHE A 76 -1.13 10.03 -4.48
N VAL A 77 -1.91 9.51 -3.55
CA VAL A 77 -3.33 9.21 -3.77
C VAL A 77 -4.15 10.28 -3.09
N ILE A 78 -5.02 10.93 -3.88
CA ILE A 78 -5.99 11.92 -3.41
C ILE A 78 -7.37 11.32 -3.63
N ILE A 79 -8.21 11.38 -2.60
CA ILE A 79 -9.61 10.94 -2.68
C ILE A 79 -10.46 12.20 -2.57
N GLY A 80 -11.06 12.60 -3.69
CA GLY A 80 -12.02 13.70 -3.74
C GLY A 80 -13.43 13.20 -3.48
N GLY A 81 -14.28 14.07 -2.93
CA GLY A 81 -15.73 13.87 -2.96
C GLY A 81 -16.34 14.56 -4.18
N GLU A 82 -17.45 14.03 -4.69
CA GLU A 82 -18.33 14.82 -5.55
C GLU A 82 -19.05 15.85 -4.67
N SER A 83 -18.74 17.13 -4.89
CA SER A 83 -19.50 18.24 -4.33
C SER A 83 -20.84 18.30 -5.09
N PHE A 84 -21.97 18.11 -4.40
CA PHE A 84 -23.30 18.40 -4.94
C PHE A 84 -23.60 19.90 -4.88
#